data_AF-A0A358QXK1-F1
#
_entry.id   AF-A0A358QXK1-F1
#
_cell.length_a   1.000
_cell.length_b   1.000
_cell.length_c   1.000
_cell.angle_alpha   90.00
_cell.angle_beta   90.00
_cell.angle_gamma   90.00
#
_symmetry.space_group_name_H-M   'P 1'
#
loop_
_entity.id
_entity.type
_entity.pdbx_description
1 polymer ?
#
loop_
_entity_poly.entity_id
_entity_poly.type
_entity_poly.pdbx_seq_one_letter_code
_entity_poly.pdbx_strand_id
1 'polypeptide(L)'
;MELPSLEAEIRSDNKKVTYWLLFHEDRKKDYMLRRDYAVINCSTVSDSLTSSEMLDISEEEKWIELIEEVERRLSWKMKIFLCLRREYRDMTGRKGWTAAAQWKYAQKVADYLGKEQEDVYVDRFTFNNWWSRIVEYTARLAAKRGLLS
;
A
#
# COMPACT_ATOMS: atom_id res chain seq x y z
N MET A 1 10.97 5.38 31.47
CA MET A 1 10.64 5.21 30.04
C MET A 1 9.27 4.54 30.03
N GLU A 2 8.20 5.31 29.81
CA GLU A 2 6.84 4.74 29.78
C GLU A 2 6.66 3.97 28.48
N LEU A 3 6.21 2.71 28.59
CA LEU A 3 5.85 1.93 27.41
C LEU A 3 4.62 2.57 26.75
N PRO A 4 4.61 2.72 25.42
CA PRO A 4 3.44 3.23 24.72
C PRO A 4 2.23 2.34 25.01
N SER A 5 1.04 2.93 25.02
CA SER A 5 -0.18 2.14 25.16
C SER A 5 -0.36 1.24 23.92
N LEU A 6 -1.01 0.09 24.12
CA LEU A 6 -1.35 -0.82 23.03
C LEU A 6 -2.09 -0.12 21.86
N GLU A 7 -2.95 0.85 22.17
CA GLU A 7 -3.63 1.65 21.15
C GLU A 7 -2.69 2.54 20.34
N ALA A 8 -1.62 3.07 20.96
CA ALA A 8 -0.62 3.88 20.29
C ALA A 8 0.25 3.04 19.34
N GLU A 9 0.64 1.84 19.76
CA GLU A 9 1.37 0.87 18.94
C GLU A 9 0.56 0.47 17.70
N ILE A 10 -0.70 0.02 17.90
CA ILE A 10 -1.61 -0.34 16.79
C ILE A 10 -1.80 0.82 15.82
N ARG A 11 -1.90 2.05 16.33
CA ARG A 11 -2.05 3.25 15.49
C ARG A 11 -0.77 3.52 14.68
N SER A 12 0.39 3.35 15.28
CA SER A 12 1.69 3.52 14.61
C SER A 12 1.85 2.49 13.48
N ASP A 13 1.59 1.23 13.77
CA ASP A 13 1.65 0.13 12.79
C ASP A 13 0.70 0.35 11.62
N ASN A 14 -0.56 0.66 11.93
CA ASN A 14 -1.56 0.94 10.90
C ASN A 14 -1.17 2.15 10.04
N LYS A 15 -0.47 3.14 10.61
CA LYS A 15 0.07 4.28 9.86
C LYS A 15 1.20 3.85 8.92
N LYS A 16 2.16 3.04 9.39
CA LYS A 16 3.26 2.50 8.56
C LYS A 16 2.70 1.66 7.41
N VAL A 17 1.76 0.75 7.71
CA VAL A 17 1.08 -0.10 6.74
C VAL A 17 0.29 0.72 5.72
N THR A 18 -0.50 1.69 6.18
CA THR A 18 -1.29 2.59 5.31
C THR A 18 -0.38 3.33 4.35
N TYR A 19 0.74 3.85 4.84
CA TYR A 19 1.71 4.56 4.02
C TYR A 19 2.28 3.64 2.91
N TRP A 20 2.73 2.43 3.26
CA TRP A 20 3.21 1.46 2.27
C TRP A 20 2.13 1.05 1.25
N LEU A 21 0.88 0.87 1.68
CA LEU A 21 -0.22 0.55 0.77
C LEU A 21 -0.53 1.68 -0.23
N LEU A 22 -0.46 2.94 0.19
CA LEU A 22 -0.81 4.10 -0.63
C LEU A 22 0.31 4.52 -1.59
N PHE A 23 1.57 4.41 -1.16
CA PHE A 23 2.74 4.90 -1.89
C PHE A 23 3.59 3.78 -2.51
N HIS A 24 3.07 2.54 -2.53
CA HIS A 24 3.76 1.37 -3.07
C HIS A 24 4.41 1.61 -4.44
N GLU A 25 3.67 2.15 -5.41
CA GLU A 25 4.17 2.33 -6.78
C GLU A 25 5.34 3.30 -6.86
N ASP A 26 5.25 4.42 -6.12
CA ASP A 26 6.30 5.44 -6.10
C ASP A 26 7.55 4.87 -5.42
N ARG A 27 7.36 4.21 -4.26
CA ARG A 27 8.46 3.57 -3.52
C ARG A 27 9.13 2.44 -4.29
N LYS A 28 8.35 1.64 -5.02
CA LYS A 28 8.89 0.56 -5.86
C LYS A 28 9.77 1.12 -6.97
N LYS A 29 9.35 2.21 -7.63
CA LYS A 29 10.17 2.88 -8.65
C LYS A 29 11.47 3.40 -8.05
N ASP A 30 11.40 4.09 -6.91
CA ASP A 30 12.57 4.65 -6.23
C ASP A 30 13.52 3.54 -5.73
N TYR A 31 12.98 2.42 -5.26
CA TYR A 31 13.74 1.23 -4.91
C TYR A 31 14.48 0.65 -6.13
N MET A 32 13.79 0.46 -7.25
CA MET A 32 14.41 -0.08 -8.47
C MET A 32 15.53 0.82 -8.97
N LEU A 33 15.34 2.14 -8.98
CA LEU A 33 16.38 3.10 -9.37
C LEU A 33 17.62 3.01 -8.46
N ARG A 34 17.43 2.99 -7.14
CA ARG A 34 18.55 2.85 -6.17
C ARG A 34 19.25 1.51 -6.28
N ARG A 35 18.50 0.42 -6.44
CA ARG A 35 19.05 -0.93 -6.61
C ARG A 35 19.88 -1.03 -7.88
N ASP A 36 19.37 -0.53 -9.00
CA ASP A 36 20.08 -0.58 -10.27
C ASP A 36 21.35 0.29 -10.23
N TYR A 37 21.28 1.46 -9.58
CA TYR A 37 22.45 2.30 -9.32
C TYR A 37 23.51 1.58 -8.45
N ALA A 38 23.08 0.90 -7.38
CA ALA A 38 23.95 0.11 -6.52
C ALA A 38 24.66 -1.04 -7.28
N VAL A 39 23.94 -1.74 -8.16
CA VAL A 39 24.52 -2.83 -8.99
C VAL A 39 25.56 -2.29 -9.97
N ILE A 40 25.27 -1.17 -10.63
CA ILE A 40 26.18 -0.53 -11.60
C ILE A 40 27.46 -0.04 -10.92
N ASN A 41 27.34 0.64 -9.77
CA ASN A 41 28.50 1.19 -9.07
C ASN A 41 29.38 0.13 -8.39
N CYS A 42 28.78 -0.95 -7.87
CA CYS A 42 29.53 -2.10 -7.35
C CYS A 42 30.42 -2.76 -8.43
N SER A 43 30.06 -2.59 -9.70
CA SER A 43 30.79 -3.15 -10.85
C SER A 43 31.95 -2.27 -11.35
N THR A 44 32.03 -0.99 -10.96
CA THR A 44 32.95 -0.03 -11.62
C THR A 44 33.94 0.68 -10.71
N VAL A 45 33.67 0.91 -9.43
CA VAL A 45 34.67 1.51 -8.51
C VAL A 45 34.40 1.10 -7.06
N SER A 46 35.47 0.92 -6.29
CA SER A 46 35.53 0.50 -4.89
C SER A 46 34.97 1.52 -3.88
N ASP A 47 33.75 2.04 -4.09
CA ASP A 47 33.10 2.93 -3.11
C ASP A 47 31.89 2.28 -2.43
N SER A 48 32.06 2.21 -1.11
CA SER A 48 31.26 1.55 -0.10
C SER A 48 29.86 2.14 0.02
N LEU A 49 28.82 1.40 -0.39
CA LEU A 49 27.51 1.56 0.23
C LEU A 49 27.69 1.40 1.74
N THR A 50 27.22 2.36 2.51
CA THR A 50 27.28 2.23 3.96
C THR A 50 26.39 1.04 4.36
N SER A 51 26.78 0.28 5.40
CA SER A 51 25.95 -0.83 5.88
C SER A 51 24.52 -0.40 6.24
N SER A 52 24.31 0.88 6.57
CA SER A 52 22.99 1.49 6.79
C SER A 52 22.15 1.53 5.52
N GLU A 53 22.70 2.00 4.39
CA GLU A 53 21.96 2.08 3.12
C GLU A 53 21.59 0.69 2.59
N MET A 54 22.45 -0.32 2.81
CA MET A 54 22.13 -1.70 2.43
C MET A 54 21.00 -2.30 3.27
N LEU A 55 20.94 -1.96 4.57
CA LEU A 55 19.84 -2.39 5.46
C LEU A 55 18.52 -1.73 5.06
N ASP A 56 18.53 -0.45 4.71
CA ASP A 56 17.34 0.28 4.25
C ASP A 56 16.80 -0.32 2.95
N ILE A 57 17.66 -0.60 1.97
CA ILE A 57 17.27 -1.25 0.70
C ILE A 57 16.62 -2.63 0.98
N SER A 58 17.17 -3.40 1.92
CA SER A 58 16.63 -4.72 2.29
C SER A 58 15.28 -4.63 3.01
N GLU A 59 15.08 -3.67 3.92
CA GLU A 59 13.77 -3.49 4.57
C GLU A 59 12.71 -3.06 3.55
N GLU A 60 13.06 -2.14 2.65
CA GLU A 60 12.16 -1.67 1.60
C GLU A 60 11.75 -2.76 0.63
N GLU A 61 12.68 -3.63 0.22
CA GLU A 61 12.38 -4.80 -0.62
C GLU A 61 11.34 -5.71 0.04
N LYS A 62 11.51 -6.03 1.33
CA LYS A 62 10.57 -6.87 2.08
C LYS A 62 9.16 -6.25 2.14
N TRP A 63 9.07 -4.93 2.24
CA TRP A 63 7.80 -4.22 2.19
C TRP A 63 7.17 -4.27 0.80
N ILE A 64 7.94 -4.06 -0.27
CA ILE A 64 7.45 -4.16 -1.65
C ILE A 64 6.89 -5.58 -1.89
N GLU A 65 7.64 -6.62 -1.56
CA GLU A 65 7.21 -8.01 -1.71
C GLU A 65 5.94 -8.32 -0.89
N LEU A 66 5.84 -7.77 0.32
CA LEU A 66 4.65 -7.92 1.16
C LEU A 66 3.42 -7.32 0.48
N ILE A 67 3.51 -6.09 -0.04
CA ILE A 67 2.38 -5.41 -0.67
C ILE A 67 1.96 -6.15 -1.95
N GLU A 68 2.92 -6.61 -2.76
CA GLU A 68 2.63 -7.42 -3.94
C GLU A 68 1.97 -8.77 -3.60
N GLU A 69 2.37 -9.41 -2.49
CA GLU A 69 1.67 -10.61 -2.01
C GLU A 69 0.24 -10.31 -1.57
N VAL A 70 0.03 -9.23 -0.81
CA VAL A 70 -1.31 -8.81 -0.39
C VAL A 70 -2.16 -8.59 -1.62
N GLU A 71 -1.68 -7.78 -2.58
CA GLU A 71 -2.38 -7.51 -3.83
C GLU A 71 -2.75 -8.79 -4.55
N ARG A 72 -1.82 -9.72 -4.77
CA ARG A 72 -2.11 -10.99 -5.45
C ARG A 72 -3.27 -11.75 -4.80
N ARG A 73 -3.35 -11.74 -3.47
CA ARG A 73 -4.38 -12.44 -2.67
C ARG A 73 -5.69 -11.68 -2.53
N LEU A 74 -5.73 -10.39 -2.84
CA LEU A 74 -6.98 -9.63 -2.82
C LEU A 74 -7.94 -10.11 -3.92
N SER A 75 -9.24 -10.09 -3.61
CA SER A 75 -10.27 -10.25 -4.62
C SER A 75 -10.14 -9.17 -5.69
N TRP A 76 -10.51 -9.48 -6.94
CA TRP A 76 -10.39 -8.53 -8.05
C TRP A 76 -11.12 -7.20 -7.78
N LYS A 77 -12.28 -7.25 -7.08
CA LYS A 77 -13.00 -6.05 -6.61
C LYS A 77 -12.15 -5.20 -5.67
N MET A 78 -11.53 -5.82 -4.67
CA MET A 78 -10.66 -5.12 -3.72
C MET A 78 -9.37 -4.61 -4.38
N LYS A 79 -8.87 -5.27 -5.44
CA LYS A 79 -7.77 -4.75 -6.26
C LYS A 79 -8.14 -3.44 -6.94
N ILE A 80 -9.30 -3.38 -7.61
CA ILE A 80 -9.80 -2.15 -8.25
C ILE A 80 -9.93 -1.04 -7.20
N PHE A 81 -10.51 -1.36 -6.04
CA PHE A 81 -10.63 -0.42 -4.93
C PHE A 81 -9.27 0.10 -4.47
N LEU A 82 -8.27 -0.77 -4.25
CA LEU A 82 -6.93 -0.37 -3.83
C LEU A 82 -6.26 0.54 -4.87
N CYS A 83 -6.38 0.21 -6.16
CA CYS A 83 -5.87 1.06 -7.24
C CYS A 83 -6.50 2.46 -7.21
N LEU A 84 -7.82 2.55 -7.06
CA LEU A 84 -8.51 3.85 -6.95
C LEU A 84 -8.10 4.60 -5.69
N ARG A 85 -7.89 3.89 -4.57
CA ARG A 85 -7.44 4.49 -3.32
C ARG A 85 -6.05 5.11 -3.42
N ARG A 86 -5.16 4.53 -4.24
CA ARG A 86 -3.82 5.07 -4.59
C ARG A 86 -3.91 6.26 -5.53
N GLU A 87 -4.77 6.18 -6.54
CA GLU A 87 -5.01 7.26 -7.51
C GLU A 87 -5.46 8.55 -6.80
N TYR A 88 -6.32 8.39 -5.80
CA TYR A 88 -6.87 9.50 -5.01
C TYR A 88 -6.17 9.71 -3.66
N ARG A 89 -4.89 9.30 -3.52
CA ARG A 89 -4.18 9.35 -2.23
C ARG A 89 -4.05 10.75 -1.65
N ASP A 90 -3.87 11.76 -2.50
CA ASP A 90 -3.68 13.17 -2.09
C ASP A 90 -4.99 13.92 -1.90
N MET A 91 -6.14 13.33 -2.27
CA MET A 91 -7.44 13.96 -2.11
C MET A 91 -7.92 13.88 -0.65
N THR A 92 -7.73 14.97 0.07
CA THR A 92 -8.19 15.15 1.45
C THR A 92 -9.22 16.29 1.55
N GLY A 93 -10.02 16.31 2.62
CA GLY A 93 -10.95 17.42 2.93
C GLY A 93 -12.44 17.18 2.58
N ARG A 94 -13.23 18.27 2.55
CA ARG A 94 -14.71 18.25 2.43
C ARG A 94 -15.24 17.59 1.16
N LYS A 95 -14.50 17.60 0.06
CA LYS A 95 -14.79 16.89 -1.20
C LYS A 95 -14.04 15.54 -1.24
N GLY A 96 -14.18 14.75 -0.17
CA GLY A 96 -13.31 13.59 0.09
C GLY A 96 -13.23 12.58 -1.06
N TRP A 97 -12.11 11.87 -1.12
CA TRP A 97 -11.79 10.86 -2.14
C TRP A 97 -12.89 9.81 -2.38
N THR A 98 -13.73 9.55 -1.38
CA THR A 98 -14.73 8.48 -1.37
C THR A 98 -15.74 8.61 -2.50
N ALA A 99 -16.33 9.78 -2.72
CA ALA A 99 -17.38 9.95 -3.73
C ALA A 99 -16.82 9.75 -5.16
N ALA A 100 -15.64 10.31 -5.43
CA ALA A 100 -14.96 10.15 -6.71
C ALA A 100 -14.53 8.69 -6.95
N ALA A 101 -14.00 8.03 -5.91
CA ALA A 101 -13.62 6.63 -5.97
C ALA A 101 -14.82 5.71 -6.14
N GLN A 102 -15.96 5.98 -5.48
CA GLN A 102 -17.19 5.19 -5.62
C GLN A 102 -17.73 5.25 -7.05
N TRP A 103 -17.79 6.45 -7.62
CA TRP A 103 -18.27 6.64 -8.99
C TRP A 103 -17.35 5.91 -9.99
N LYS A 104 -16.03 6.12 -9.90
CA LYS A 104 -15.07 5.42 -10.77
C LYS A 104 -15.07 3.90 -10.56
N TYR A 105 -15.29 3.43 -9.34
CA TYR A 105 -15.38 2.01 -9.05
C TYR A 105 -16.60 1.39 -9.72
N ALA A 106 -17.77 2.00 -9.55
CA ALA A 106 -19.00 1.56 -10.18
C ALA A 106 -18.84 1.51 -11.71
N GLN A 107 -18.25 2.56 -12.30
CA GLN A 107 -17.92 2.58 -13.73
C GLN A 107 -17.01 1.40 -14.14
N LYS A 108 -15.86 1.22 -13.48
CA LYS A 108 -14.91 0.14 -13.84
C LYS A 108 -15.52 -1.26 -13.70
N VAL A 109 -16.36 -1.47 -12.68
CA VAL A 109 -17.01 -2.76 -12.45
C VAL A 109 -18.17 -2.99 -13.42
N ALA A 110 -18.93 -1.95 -13.75
CA ALA A 110 -19.97 -1.96 -14.77
C ALA A 110 -19.38 -2.36 -16.13
N ASP A 111 -18.29 -1.69 -16.54
CA ASP A 111 -17.58 -1.97 -17.79
C ASP A 111 -17.05 -3.41 -17.83
N TYR A 112 -16.52 -3.91 -16.71
CA TYR A 112 -16.00 -5.29 -16.62
C TYR A 112 -17.10 -6.35 -16.67
N LEU A 113 -18.29 -6.08 -16.10
CA LEU A 113 -19.40 -7.03 -16.00
C LEU A 113 -20.45 -6.86 -17.11
N GLY A 114 -20.35 -5.81 -17.94
CA GLY A 114 -21.36 -5.44 -18.92
C GLY A 114 -22.71 -5.07 -18.27
N LYS A 115 -22.67 -4.41 -17.11
CA LYS A 115 -23.86 -4.01 -16.32
C LYS A 115 -23.99 -2.50 -16.23
N GLU A 116 -25.13 -2.02 -15.75
CA GLU A 116 -25.31 -0.60 -15.41
C GLU A 116 -24.59 -0.23 -14.11
N GLN A 117 -24.23 1.04 -13.96
CA GLN A 117 -23.48 1.53 -12.80
C GLN A 117 -24.28 1.41 -11.50
N GLU A 118 -25.60 1.52 -11.57
CA GLU A 118 -26.50 1.46 -10.42
C GLU A 118 -26.50 0.05 -9.80
N ASP A 119 -26.42 -0.99 -10.62
CA ASP A 119 -26.38 -2.40 -10.19
C ASP A 119 -25.07 -2.79 -9.48
N VAL A 120 -24.01 -2.02 -9.68
CA VAL A 120 -22.67 -2.30 -9.16
C VAL A 120 -22.19 -1.25 -8.18
N TYR A 121 -23.06 -0.30 -7.83
CA TYR A 121 -22.77 0.75 -6.88
C TYR A 121 -22.48 0.15 -5.50
N VAL A 122 -21.38 0.60 -4.89
CA VAL A 122 -20.96 0.14 -3.57
C VAL A 122 -21.03 1.30 -2.59
N ASP A 123 -21.66 1.03 -1.44
CA ASP A 123 -21.83 2.03 -0.41
C ASP A 123 -20.50 2.40 0.29
N ARG A 124 -20.53 3.53 1.00
CA ARG A 124 -19.35 4.04 1.70
C ARG A 124 -18.91 3.11 2.82
N PHE A 125 -19.85 2.42 3.47
CA PHE A 125 -19.54 1.51 4.56
C PHE A 125 -18.73 0.30 4.05
N THR A 126 -19.09 -0.26 2.91
CA THR A 126 -18.34 -1.36 2.29
C THR A 126 -16.94 -0.90 1.89
N PHE A 127 -16.76 0.32 1.36
CA PHE A 127 -15.44 0.87 1.06
C PHE A 127 -14.56 1.00 2.31
N ASN A 128 -15.13 1.53 3.39
CA ASN A 128 -14.42 1.63 4.67
C ASN A 128 -14.05 0.24 5.20
N ASN A 129 -14.97 -0.72 5.13
CA ASN A 129 -14.71 -2.09 5.55
C ASN A 129 -13.62 -2.76 4.70
N TRP A 130 -13.65 -2.60 3.38
CA TRP A 130 -12.59 -3.08 2.50
C TRP A 130 -11.24 -2.47 2.84
N TRP A 131 -11.19 -1.16 3.07
CA TRP A 131 -9.96 -0.50 3.50
C TRP A 131 -9.44 -1.07 4.82
N SER A 132 -10.30 -1.15 5.85
CA SER A 132 -9.94 -1.72 7.15
C SER A 132 -9.41 -3.15 7.01
N ARG A 133 -10.06 -3.99 6.20
CA ARG A 133 -9.61 -5.38 5.95
C ARG A 133 -8.26 -5.43 5.25
N ILE A 134 -8.02 -4.58 4.25
CA ILE A 134 -6.73 -4.53 3.54
C ILE A 134 -5.62 -4.13 4.51
N VAL A 135 -5.85 -3.09 5.31
CA VAL A 135 -4.88 -2.63 6.32
C VAL A 135 -4.63 -3.74 7.35
N GLU A 136 -5.68 -4.37 7.86
CA GLU A 136 -5.56 -5.44 8.85
C GLU A 136 -4.80 -6.67 8.32
N TYR A 137 -5.12 -7.13 7.11
CA TYR A 137 -4.40 -8.24 6.49
C TYR A 137 -2.93 -7.92 6.27
N THR A 138 -2.65 -6.69 5.82
CA THR A 138 -1.28 -6.23 5.58
C THR A 138 -0.52 -6.13 6.90
N ALA A 139 -1.12 -5.55 7.95
CA ALA A 139 -0.52 -5.44 9.28
C ALA A 139 -0.22 -6.83 9.88
N ARG A 140 -1.17 -7.77 9.80
CA ARG A 140 -0.96 -9.14 10.28
C ARG A 140 0.17 -9.86 9.54
N LEU A 141 0.27 -9.68 8.22
CA LEU A 141 1.37 -10.27 7.44
C LEU A 141 2.71 -9.57 7.72
N ALA A 142 2.71 -8.25 7.87
CA ALA A 142 3.90 -7.47 8.21
C ALA A 142 4.45 -7.86 9.59
N ALA A 143 3.58 -8.02 10.59
CA ALA A 143 3.95 -8.50 11.92
C ALA A 143 4.58 -9.90 11.87
N LYS A 144 4.00 -10.83 11.09
CA LYS A 144 4.57 -12.18 10.89
C LYS A 144 5.95 -12.18 10.25
N ARG A 145 6.30 -11.13 9.48
CA ARG A 145 7.60 -10.96 8.84
C ARG A 145 8.59 -10.13 9.68
N GLY A 146 8.18 -9.66 10.85
CA GLY A 146 9.00 -8.78 11.68
C GLY A 146 9.23 -7.39 11.06
N LEU A 147 8.30 -6.91 10.23
CA LEU A 147 8.37 -5.57 9.61
C LEU A 147 7.73 -4.47 10.47
N LEU A 148 6.98 -4.90 11.49
CA LEU A 148 6.38 -4.07 12.53
C LEU A 148 7.08 -4.36 13.85
N SER A 149 7.17 -3.33 14.69
CA SER A 149 7.99 -3.28 15.91
C SER A 149 7.14 -3.10 17.15
#